data_AF-A0A536PQN2-F1
#
_entry.id   AF-A0A536PQN2-F1
#
_cell.length_a   1.000
_cell.length_b   1.000
_cell.length_c   1.000
_cell.angle_alpha   90.00
_cell.angle_beta   90.00
_cell.angle_gamma   90.00
#
_symmetry.space_group_name_H-M   'P 1'
#
loop_
_entity.id
_entity.type
_entity.pdbx_description
1 polymer ?
#
loop_
_entity_poly.entity_id
_entity_poly.type
_entity_poly.pdbx_seq_one_letter_code
_entity_poly.pdbx_strand_id
1 'polypeptide(L)'
;GVQLRRILAQRPHGSAPAYVYAYWAGIDTAAHQHGPRSAEQAAEAAMFDLDLQRAFAGDQYGDTLVLLTADHGHAATDPKDLVDLVGDQQLGALLRNPPAGEPRCVFLHTDQPDRVKQHLERRWPETFFVFDREEALAAGLFGRGDPDLVRRRVGEVCALLDGDRAAAIVKVDGQIFRHYGSHGGMTPDEMDIPVLAWRA
;
A
#
# COMPACT_ATOMS: atom_id res chain seq x y z
N GLY A 1 14.90 12.26 -7.18
CA GLY A 1 15.29 11.02 -6.49
C GLY A 1 16.04 11.34 -5.23
N VAL A 2 15.95 10.46 -4.23
CA VAL A 2 16.83 10.50 -3.06
C VAL A 2 18.28 10.33 -3.53
N GLN A 3 19.22 11.04 -2.89
CA GLN A 3 20.66 10.85 -3.13
C GLN A 3 21.27 10.28 -1.85
N LEU A 4 21.22 8.95 -1.70
CA LEU A 4 21.63 8.27 -0.47
C LEU A 4 23.06 8.66 -0.06
N ARG A 5 23.97 8.69 -1.03
CA ARG A 5 25.36 9.11 -0.81
C ARG A 5 25.46 10.49 -0.16
N ARG A 6 24.64 11.46 -0.60
CA ARG A 6 24.65 12.82 -0.06
C ARG A 6 24.17 12.83 1.39
N ILE A 7 23.13 12.07 1.70
CA ILE A 7 22.61 11.93 3.07
C ILE A 7 23.69 11.34 3.98
N LEU A 8 24.34 10.25 3.54
CA LEU A 8 25.40 9.59 4.31
C LEU A 8 26.67 10.45 4.45
N ALA A 9 26.98 11.31 3.47
CA ALA A 9 28.17 12.16 3.47
C ALA A 9 28.03 13.42 4.34
N GLN A 10 26.81 13.93 4.56
CA GLN A 10 26.60 15.19 5.29
C GLN A 10 26.98 15.11 6.77
N ARG A 11 26.97 13.91 7.38
CA ARG A 11 27.38 13.60 8.76
C ARG A 11 27.23 14.77 9.76
N PRO A 12 26.00 15.32 9.97
CA PRO A 12 25.79 16.40 10.95
C PRO A 12 26.11 15.95 12.39
N HIS A 13 26.15 14.64 12.62
CA HIS A 13 26.54 13.96 13.85
C HIS A 13 28.06 13.77 14.02
N GLY A 14 28.88 14.22 13.06
CA GLY A 14 30.34 14.06 13.11
C GLY A 14 30.76 12.58 13.07
N SER A 15 31.56 12.16 14.05
CA SER A 15 32.03 10.77 14.21
C SER A 15 31.17 9.92 15.14
N ALA A 16 30.11 10.48 15.73
CA ALA A 16 29.21 9.72 16.58
C ALA A 16 28.39 8.70 15.76
N PRO A 17 28.04 7.54 16.34
CA PRO A 17 27.10 6.62 15.71
C PRO A 17 25.78 7.32 15.35
N ALA A 18 25.18 6.94 14.22
CA ALA A 18 23.94 7.52 13.73
C ALA A 18 22.96 6.46 13.26
N TYR A 19 21.67 6.77 13.39
CA TYR A 19 20.59 6.05 12.74
C TYR A 19 20.08 6.91 11.58
N VAL A 20 20.16 6.38 10.36
CA VAL A 20 19.75 7.08 9.14
C VAL A 20 18.60 6.30 8.50
N TYR A 21 17.48 6.97 8.27
CA TYR A 21 16.34 6.43 7.54
C TYR A 21 16.20 7.14 6.20
N ALA A 22 16.08 6.36 5.12
CA ALA A 22 15.88 6.86 3.77
C ALA A 22 14.78 6.05 3.07
N TYR A 23 13.97 6.74 2.27
CA TYR A 23 12.79 6.16 1.60
C TYR A 23 12.84 6.43 0.09
N TRP A 24 12.64 5.40 -0.73
CA TRP A 24 12.65 5.50 -2.20
C TRP A 24 11.25 5.25 -2.77
N ALA A 25 10.53 6.32 -3.13
CA ALA A 25 9.15 6.23 -3.63
C ALA A 25 9.03 5.84 -5.11
N GLY A 26 10.13 5.88 -5.88
CA GLY A 26 10.07 5.80 -7.35
C GLY A 26 9.54 4.46 -7.86
N ILE A 27 9.91 3.35 -7.20
CA ILE A 27 9.47 2.00 -7.56
C ILE A 27 7.95 1.87 -7.41
N ASP A 28 7.39 2.34 -6.29
CA ASP A 28 5.95 2.36 -6.02
C ASP A 28 5.20 3.23 -7.04
N THR A 29 5.70 4.45 -7.28
CA THR A 29 5.10 5.39 -8.25
C THR A 29 5.03 4.78 -9.65
N ALA A 30 6.12 4.16 -10.12
CA ALA A 30 6.15 3.51 -11.43
C ALA A 30 5.25 2.26 -11.47
N ALA A 31 5.18 1.48 -10.39
CA ALA A 31 4.27 0.34 -10.31
C ALA A 31 2.80 0.77 -10.42
N HIS A 32 2.40 1.87 -9.77
CA HIS A 32 1.05 2.40 -9.94
C HIS A 32 0.76 2.89 -11.36
N GLN A 33 1.70 3.64 -11.96
CA GLN A 33 1.49 4.29 -13.25
C GLN A 33 1.59 3.35 -14.45
N HIS A 34 2.44 2.34 -14.38
CA HIS A 34 2.78 1.47 -15.51
C HIS A 34 2.52 -0.02 -15.23
N GLY A 35 2.19 -0.37 -13.98
CA GLY A 35 1.98 -1.73 -13.53
C GLY A 35 3.26 -2.36 -12.96
N PRO A 36 3.12 -3.35 -12.05
CA PRO A 36 4.26 -4.12 -11.59
C PRO A 36 4.88 -4.91 -12.76
N ARG A 37 6.20 -5.13 -12.72
CA ARG A 37 6.98 -5.82 -13.77
C ARG A 37 7.01 -5.11 -15.13
N SER A 38 6.59 -3.84 -15.18
CA SER A 38 6.76 -2.97 -16.36
C SER A 38 8.23 -2.58 -16.56
N ALA A 39 8.57 -2.13 -17.77
CA ALA A 39 9.92 -1.65 -18.06
C ALA A 39 10.26 -0.39 -17.25
N GLU A 40 9.26 0.45 -16.98
CA GLU A 40 9.36 1.67 -16.19
C GLU A 40 9.62 1.35 -14.71
N GLN A 41 8.88 0.41 -14.13
CA GLN A 41 9.15 -0.04 -12.75
C GLN A 41 10.53 -0.71 -12.64
N ALA A 42 10.92 -1.52 -13.62
CA ALA A 42 12.25 -2.12 -13.67
C ALA A 42 13.36 -1.05 -13.79
N ALA A 43 13.14 0.01 -14.57
CA ALA A 43 14.07 1.12 -14.68
C ALA A 43 14.23 1.87 -13.34
N GLU A 44 13.14 2.14 -12.62
CA GLU A 44 13.19 2.73 -11.27
C GLU A 44 13.94 1.85 -10.27
N ALA A 45 13.71 0.53 -10.30
CA ALA A 45 14.45 -0.41 -9.46
C ALA A 45 15.96 -0.42 -9.79
N ALA A 46 16.32 -0.35 -11.07
CA ALA A 46 17.72 -0.27 -11.50
C ALA A 46 18.39 1.05 -11.07
N MET A 47 17.66 2.17 -11.09
CA MET A 47 18.16 3.44 -10.58
C MET A 47 18.39 3.41 -9.07
N PHE A 48 17.46 2.81 -8.32
CA PHE A 48 17.60 2.60 -6.88
C PHE A 48 18.85 1.75 -6.56
N ASP A 49 19.01 0.61 -7.25
CA ASP A 49 20.16 -0.27 -7.07
C ASP A 49 21.49 0.45 -7.35
N LEU A 50 21.56 1.22 -8.44
CA LEU A 50 22.72 2.03 -8.78
C LEU A 50 23.02 3.12 -7.73
N ASP A 51 22.00 3.79 -7.18
CA ASP A 51 22.20 4.79 -6.11
C ASP A 51 22.69 4.12 -4.81
N LEU A 52 22.16 2.94 -4.49
CA LEU A 52 22.58 2.14 -3.33
C LEU A 52 24.05 1.72 -3.46
N GLN A 53 24.45 1.17 -4.62
CA GLN A 53 25.85 0.82 -4.91
C GLN A 53 26.77 2.04 -4.77
N ARG A 54 26.36 3.20 -5.30
CA ARG A 54 27.15 4.44 -5.21
C ARG A 54 27.23 5.00 -3.80
N ALA A 55 26.16 4.83 -3.01
CA ALA A 55 26.13 5.26 -1.63
C ALA A 55 27.14 4.50 -0.79
N PHE A 56 27.24 3.18 -0.98
CA PHE A 56 28.11 2.30 -0.23
C PHE A 56 29.44 1.97 -0.94
N ALA A 57 29.80 2.71 -1.99
CA ALA A 57 31.09 2.56 -2.64
C ALA A 57 32.24 3.03 -1.73
N GLY A 58 33.05 2.08 -1.26
CA GLY A 58 34.29 2.30 -0.49
C GLY A 58 34.18 1.99 1.01
N ASP A 59 35.33 1.86 1.69
CA ASP A 59 35.43 1.31 3.05
C ASP A 59 35.15 2.31 4.19
N GLN A 60 34.43 3.41 3.90
CA GLN A 60 34.28 4.56 4.80
C GLN A 60 33.19 4.41 5.86
N TYR A 61 32.50 3.26 5.88
CA TYR A 61 31.33 3.00 6.72
C TYR A 61 31.59 2.05 7.90
N GLY A 62 32.78 1.43 7.98
CA GLY A 62 33.24 0.71 9.18
C GLY A 62 32.28 -0.39 9.66
N ASP A 63 31.71 -0.24 10.86
CA ASP A 63 30.73 -1.17 11.44
C ASP A 63 29.29 -0.64 11.27
N THR A 64 28.87 -0.42 10.02
CA THR A 64 27.51 0.03 9.72
C THR A 64 26.64 -1.14 9.28
N LEU A 65 25.58 -1.44 10.03
CA LEU A 65 24.51 -2.32 9.60
C LEU A 65 23.59 -1.57 8.63
N VAL A 66 23.39 -2.14 7.44
CA VAL A 66 22.38 -1.69 6.49
C VAL A 66 21.21 -2.66 6.52
N LEU A 67 20.01 -2.10 6.67
CA LEU A 67 18.74 -2.80 6.54
C LEU A 67 17.99 -2.23 5.34
N LEU A 68 17.60 -3.11 4.42
CA LEU A 68 16.77 -2.77 3.27
C LEU A 68 15.50 -3.61 3.31
N THR A 69 14.37 -2.94 3.23
CA THR A 69 13.04 -3.54 3.18
C THR A 69 12.10 -2.63 2.40
N ALA A 70 10.92 -3.16 2.07
CA ALA A 70 9.76 -2.34 1.71
C ALA A 70 8.70 -2.44 2.81
N ASP A 71 7.61 -1.70 2.63
CA ASP A 71 6.38 -1.76 3.40
C ASP A 71 5.33 -2.65 2.73
N HIS A 72 5.28 -2.67 1.39
CA HIS A 72 4.41 -3.55 0.60
C HIS A 72 4.99 -3.83 -0.80
N GLY A 73 4.39 -4.80 -1.49
CA GLY A 73 4.57 -5.06 -2.92
C GLY A 73 3.42 -4.48 -3.73
N HIS A 74 3.20 -4.99 -4.95
CA HIS A 74 2.10 -4.58 -5.83
C HIS A 74 1.49 -5.77 -6.55
N ALA A 75 0.16 -5.80 -6.58
CA ALA A 75 -0.59 -6.58 -7.54
C ALA A 75 -0.80 -5.79 -8.83
N ALA A 76 -0.85 -6.50 -9.96
CA ALA A 76 -1.30 -5.90 -11.22
C ALA A 76 -2.81 -5.60 -11.11
N THR A 77 -3.26 -4.51 -11.71
CA THR A 77 -4.69 -4.15 -11.77
C THR A 77 -5.06 -3.68 -13.17
N ASP A 78 -6.28 -3.98 -13.63
CA ASP A 78 -6.81 -3.40 -14.88
C ASP A 78 -7.64 -2.14 -14.59
N PRO A 79 -7.20 -0.94 -15.00
CA PRO A 79 -7.97 0.28 -14.81
C PRO A 79 -9.31 0.35 -15.54
N LYS A 80 -9.59 -0.58 -16.47
CA LYS A 80 -10.88 -0.70 -17.17
C LYS A 80 -11.91 -1.46 -16.34
N ASP A 81 -11.46 -2.32 -15.45
CA ASP A 81 -12.31 -3.23 -14.66
C ASP A 81 -12.42 -2.78 -13.19
N LEU A 82 -12.22 -1.47 -12.95
CA LEU A 82 -12.36 -0.89 -11.61
C LEU A 82 -13.81 -1.00 -11.11
N VAL A 83 -13.95 -1.43 -9.86
CA VAL A 83 -15.24 -1.40 -9.17
C VAL A 83 -15.56 0.03 -8.73
N ASP A 84 -16.52 0.70 -9.38
CA ASP A 84 -16.90 2.08 -9.05
C ASP A 84 -17.77 2.17 -7.77
N LEU A 85 -17.15 2.04 -6.60
CA LEU A 85 -17.83 2.16 -5.31
C LEU A 85 -18.34 3.57 -5.05
N VAL A 86 -17.58 4.60 -5.41
CA VAL A 86 -17.99 6.01 -5.24
C VAL A 86 -19.10 6.44 -6.19
N GLY A 87 -19.29 5.74 -7.31
CA GLY A 87 -20.42 5.96 -8.23
C GLY A 87 -21.72 5.27 -7.81
N ASP A 88 -21.67 4.33 -6.88
CA ASP A 88 -22.86 3.58 -6.46
C ASP A 88 -23.66 4.36 -5.41
N GLN A 89 -24.75 4.99 -5.85
CA GLN A 89 -25.65 5.75 -4.98
C GLN A 89 -26.36 4.88 -3.94
N GLN A 90 -26.65 3.61 -4.24
CA GLN A 90 -27.30 2.72 -3.28
C GLN A 90 -26.33 2.34 -2.17
N LEU A 91 -25.07 2.05 -2.52
CA LEU A 91 -24.02 1.85 -1.52
C LEU A 91 -23.83 3.13 -0.70
N GLY A 92 -23.68 4.29 -1.35
CA GLY A 92 -23.50 5.57 -0.67
C GLY A 92 -24.61 5.89 0.35
N ALA A 93 -25.87 5.54 0.06
CA ALA A 93 -26.99 5.71 0.99
C ALA A 93 -26.94 4.77 2.22
N LEU A 94 -26.12 3.72 2.19
CA LEU A 94 -25.90 2.82 3.32
C LEU A 94 -24.69 3.21 4.17
N LEU A 95 -23.86 4.16 3.72
CA LEU A 95 -22.63 4.56 4.41
C LEU A 95 -22.81 5.88 5.15
N ARG A 96 -22.08 6.04 6.26
CA ARG A 96 -21.99 7.31 7.01
C ARG A 96 -21.06 8.31 6.32
N ASN A 97 -20.02 7.79 5.65
CA ASN A 97 -18.97 8.55 4.98
C ASN A 97 -18.66 7.91 3.61
N PRO A 98 -17.97 8.62 2.69
CA PRO A 98 -17.42 7.99 1.50
C PRO A 98 -16.52 6.78 1.82
N PRO A 99 -16.37 5.81 0.89
CA PRO A 99 -15.40 4.73 1.03
C PRO A 99 -14.01 5.24 1.40
N ALA A 100 -13.31 4.50 2.27
CA ALA A 100 -11.96 4.82 2.73
C ALA A 100 -11.06 3.58 2.60
N GLY A 101 -9.82 3.68 3.10
CA GLY A 101 -8.83 2.60 3.00
C GLY A 101 -8.06 2.67 1.68
N GLU A 102 -7.75 1.51 1.12
CA GLU A 102 -6.99 1.35 -0.12
C GLU A 102 -7.89 0.83 -1.25
N PRO A 103 -7.57 1.08 -2.53
CA PRO A 103 -8.30 0.54 -3.66
C PRO A 103 -8.45 -0.99 -3.65
N ARG A 104 -7.57 -1.73 -2.96
CA ARG A 104 -7.64 -3.19 -2.83
C ARG A 104 -8.17 -3.68 -1.47
N CYS A 105 -8.34 -2.79 -0.49
CA CYS A 105 -8.92 -3.10 0.82
C CYS A 105 -9.69 -1.89 1.33
N VAL A 106 -10.99 -1.91 1.06
CA VAL A 106 -11.87 -0.77 1.27
C VAL A 106 -12.51 -0.84 2.65
N PHE A 107 -12.48 0.27 3.38
CA PHE A 107 -13.16 0.45 4.64
C PHE A 107 -14.48 1.18 4.43
N LEU A 108 -15.59 0.54 4.84
CA LEU A 108 -16.95 1.04 4.67
C LEU A 108 -17.57 1.33 6.04
N HIS A 109 -17.72 2.62 6.35
CA HIS A 109 -18.30 3.07 7.61
C HIS A 109 -19.83 3.07 7.53
N THR A 110 -20.49 2.21 8.31
CA THR A 110 -21.95 1.99 8.25
C THR A 110 -22.55 1.56 9.58
N ASP A 111 -23.80 1.94 9.85
CA ASP A 111 -24.60 1.40 10.97
C ASP A 111 -25.41 0.15 10.57
N GLN A 112 -25.29 -0.27 9.30
CA GLN A 112 -26.10 -1.33 8.70
C GLN A 112 -25.20 -2.34 7.95
N PRO A 113 -24.23 -2.99 8.64
CA PRO A 113 -23.21 -3.83 8.02
C PRO A 113 -23.80 -4.92 7.12
N ASP A 114 -24.83 -5.64 7.59
CA ASP A 114 -25.45 -6.72 6.81
C ASP A 114 -26.04 -6.24 5.49
N ARG A 115 -26.65 -5.04 5.47
CA ARG A 115 -27.20 -4.45 4.25
C ARG A 115 -26.10 -4.07 3.27
N VAL A 116 -24.97 -3.55 3.77
CA VAL A 116 -23.79 -3.25 2.94
C VAL A 116 -23.23 -4.53 2.34
N LYS A 117 -22.98 -5.57 3.15
CA LYS A 117 -22.47 -6.87 2.66
C LYS A 117 -23.39 -7.46 1.59
N GLN A 118 -24.70 -7.47 1.84
CA GLN A 118 -25.70 -7.97 0.90
C GLN A 118 -25.76 -7.13 -0.38
N HIS A 119 -25.56 -5.81 -0.29
CA HIS A 119 -25.49 -4.94 -1.45
C HIS A 119 -24.26 -5.23 -2.32
N LEU A 120 -23.09 -5.34 -1.70
CA LEU A 120 -21.84 -5.68 -2.40
C LEU A 120 -21.98 -7.00 -3.16
N GLU A 121 -22.45 -8.06 -2.50
CA GLU A 121 -22.60 -9.38 -3.13
C GLU A 121 -23.63 -9.38 -4.26
N ARG A 122 -24.76 -8.69 -4.11
CA ARG A 122 -25.75 -8.59 -5.21
C ARG A 122 -25.21 -7.81 -6.41
N ARG A 123 -24.46 -6.74 -6.16
CA ARG A 123 -24.03 -5.80 -7.20
C ARG A 123 -22.76 -6.26 -7.91
N TRP A 124 -21.88 -6.93 -7.19
CA TRP A 124 -20.60 -7.48 -7.63
C TRP A 124 -20.40 -8.87 -7.01
N PRO A 125 -21.12 -9.89 -7.50
CA PRO A 125 -21.02 -11.24 -6.95
C PRO A 125 -19.60 -11.78 -7.04
N GLU A 126 -19.18 -12.50 -5.99
CA GLU A 126 -17.86 -13.16 -5.90
C GLU A 126 -16.66 -12.23 -6.13
N THR A 127 -16.85 -10.91 -5.96
CA THR A 127 -15.81 -9.91 -6.24
C THR A 127 -15.01 -9.53 -5.00
N PHE A 128 -15.66 -9.53 -3.84
CA PHE A 128 -15.08 -9.07 -2.59
C PHE A 128 -14.93 -10.22 -1.59
N PHE A 129 -13.79 -10.28 -0.92
CA PHE A 129 -13.69 -10.95 0.36
C PHE A 129 -14.09 -9.95 1.45
N VAL A 130 -15.25 -10.17 2.06
CA VAL A 130 -15.87 -9.22 3.00
C VAL A 130 -15.75 -9.74 4.43
N PHE A 131 -15.29 -8.90 5.35
CA PHE A 131 -15.14 -9.22 6.76
C PHE A 131 -15.51 -8.03 7.65
N ASP A 132 -15.93 -8.31 8.87
CA ASP A 132 -16.21 -7.27 9.86
C ASP A 132 -14.93 -6.74 10.49
N ARG A 133 -14.97 -5.47 10.89
CA ARG A 133 -13.88 -4.85 11.67
C ARG A 133 -13.50 -5.65 12.90
N GLU A 134 -14.48 -6.13 13.65
CA GLU A 134 -14.23 -6.86 14.90
C GLU A 134 -13.62 -8.24 14.63
N GLU A 135 -13.96 -8.89 13.51
CA GLU A 135 -13.31 -10.12 13.05
C GLU A 135 -11.84 -9.87 12.69
N ALA A 136 -11.56 -8.80 11.94
CA ALA A 136 -10.20 -8.39 11.60
C ALA A 136 -9.34 -8.04 12.83
N LEU A 137 -9.95 -7.37 13.81
CA LEU A 137 -9.33 -7.08 15.09
C LEU A 137 -9.01 -8.35 15.87
N ALA A 138 -9.96 -9.28 15.98
CA ALA A 138 -9.77 -10.55 16.67
C ALA A 138 -8.71 -11.43 15.99
N ALA A 139 -8.60 -11.37 14.65
CA ALA A 139 -7.57 -12.03 13.87
C ALA A 139 -6.18 -11.35 13.97
N GLY A 140 -6.08 -10.18 14.59
CA GLY A 140 -4.81 -9.46 14.79
C GLY A 140 -4.28 -8.77 13.53
N LEU A 141 -5.14 -8.51 12.53
CA LEU A 141 -4.72 -7.95 11.23
C LEU A 141 -4.09 -6.55 11.34
N PHE A 142 -4.41 -5.81 12.40
CA PHE A 142 -3.89 -4.46 12.64
C PHE A 142 -2.72 -4.43 13.65
N GLY A 143 -2.17 -5.60 13.98
CA GLY A 143 -1.06 -5.74 14.92
C GLY A 143 -1.46 -5.57 16.40
N ARG A 144 -0.46 -5.30 17.25
CA ARG A 144 -0.60 -5.27 18.72
C ARG A 144 -0.98 -3.90 19.29
N GLY A 145 -1.45 -2.98 18.42
CA GLY A 145 -1.81 -1.62 18.82
C GLY A 145 -3.10 -1.56 19.64
N ASP A 146 -3.47 -0.34 20.05
CA ASP A 146 -4.74 -0.07 20.73
C ASP A 146 -5.94 -0.35 19.77
N PRO A 147 -6.81 -1.34 20.08
CA PRO A 147 -7.98 -1.64 19.26
C PRO A 147 -8.93 -0.45 19.09
N ASP A 148 -8.97 0.49 20.04
CA ASP A 148 -9.85 1.65 19.94
C ASP A 148 -9.36 2.67 18.92
N LEU A 149 -8.05 2.72 18.61
CA LEU A 149 -7.54 3.48 17.47
C LEU A 149 -8.04 2.90 16.14
N VAL A 150 -8.07 1.57 16.02
CA VAL A 150 -8.58 0.88 14.83
C VAL A 150 -10.07 1.16 14.66
N ARG A 151 -10.88 1.03 15.72
CA ARG A 151 -12.32 1.32 15.69
C ARG A 151 -12.67 2.73 15.24
N ARG A 152 -11.78 3.70 15.48
CA ARG A 152 -11.94 5.09 15.02
C ARG A 152 -11.62 5.29 13.54
N ARG A 153 -10.85 4.41 12.90
CA ARG A 153 -10.33 4.60 11.53
C ARG A 153 -10.92 3.59 10.53
N VAL A 154 -11.11 2.36 10.95
CA VAL A 154 -11.57 1.26 10.11
C VAL A 154 -13.10 1.18 10.17
N GLY A 155 -13.72 1.06 9.00
CA GLY A 155 -15.17 0.94 8.83
C GLY A 155 -15.68 -0.40 9.37
N GLU A 156 -16.96 -0.48 9.69
CA GLU A 156 -17.59 -1.68 10.24
C GLU A 156 -17.48 -2.87 9.28
N VAL A 157 -17.51 -2.59 7.97
CA VAL A 157 -17.30 -3.58 6.91
C VAL A 157 -16.00 -3.26 6.19
N CYS A 158 -15.15 -4.27 6.05
CA CYS A 158 -13.97 -4.22 5.18
C CYS A 158 -14.21 -5.10 3.96
N ALA A 159 -13.90 -4.59 2.77
CA ALA A 159 -14.08 -5.29 1.51
C ALA A 159 -12.76 -5.36 0.77
N LEU A 160 -12.15 -6.54 0.75
CA LEU A 160 -10.89 -6.81 0.08
C LEU A 160 -11.13 -7.33 -1.33
N LEU A 161 -10.32 -6.87 -2.28
CA LEU A 161 -10.33 -7.36 -3.65
C LEU A 161 -9.10 -8.24 -3.89
N ASP A 162 -9.31 -9.32 -4.64
CA ASP A 162 -8.27 -10.25 -5.07
C ASP A 162 -8.09 -10.18 -6.61
N GLY A 163 -7.06 -10.86 -7.11
CA GLY A 163 -6.72 -10.90 -8.52
C GLY A 163 -6.28 -9.53 -9.04
N ASP A 164 -6.70 -9.21 -10.26
CA ASP A 164 -6.38 -7.99 -11.00
C ASP A 164 -7.37 -6.83 -10.76
N ARG A 165 -8.16 -6.93 -9.68
CA ARG A 165 -9.23 -5.97 -9.38
C ARG A 165 -8.80 -4.91 -8.39
N ALA A 166 -9.38 -3.73 -8.55
CA ALA A 166 -9.30 -2.64 -7.58
C ALA A 166 -10.62 -1.84 -7.61
N ALA A 167 -10.85 -1.07 -6.56
CA ALA A 167 -12.01 -0.21 -6.41
C ALA A 167 -11.65 1.26 -6.61
N ALA A 168 -12.53 1.98 -7.28
CA ALA A 168 -12.54 3.44 -7.24
C ALA A 168 -13.17 3.89 -5.92
N ILE A 169 -12.35 4.36 -4.98
CA ILE A 169 -12.79 4.82 -3.65
C ILE A 169 -12.78 6.35 -3.51
N VAL A 170 -12.26 7.08 -4.50
CA VAL A 170 -12.25 8.53 -4.54
C VAL A 170 -12.42 9.05 -5.96
N LYS A 171 -13.08 10.20 -6.10
CA LYS A 171 -13.15 11.00 -7.33
C LYS A 171 -12.53 12.37 -7.05
N VAL A 172 -11.53 12.76 -7.84
CA VAL A 172 -10.91 14.09 -7.80
C VAL A 172 -11.28 14.83 -9.08
N ASP A 173 -11.92 15.99 -8.96
CA ASP A 173 -12.46 16.75 -10.10
C ASP A 173 -13.33 15.91 -11.05
N GLY A 174 -14.08 14.96 -10.47
CA GLY A 174 -14.95 14.03 -11.21
C GLY A 174 -14.22 12.86 -11.89
N GLN A 175 -12.90 12.77 -11.76
CA GLN A 175 -12.09 11.68 -12.34
C GLN A 175 -11.70 10.64 -11.29
N ILE A 176 -11.66 9.37 -11.73
CA ILE A 176 -11.17 8.24 -10.95
C ILE A 176 -9.68 8.04 -11.29
N PHE A 177 -8.85 7.78 -10.28
CA PHE A 177 -7.47 7.35 -10.48
C PHE A 177 -7.42 5.95 -11.11
N ARG A 178 -6.68 5.85 -12.21
CA ARG A 178 -6.54 4.62 -12.99
C ARG A 178 -5.10 4.13 -12.88
N HIS A 179 -4.87 3.20 -11.97
CA HIS A 179 -3.55 2.60 -11.75
C HIS A 179 -3.51 1.19 -12.35
N TYR A 180 -2.38 0.86 -12.97
CA TYR A 180 -2.09 -0.47 -13.53
C TYR A 180 -1.46 -1.40 -12.49
N GLY A 181 -1.08 -0.86 -11.34
CA GLY A 181 -0.71 -1.61 -10.16
C GLY A 181 -1.35 -1.00 -8.92
N SER A 182 -1.64 -1.82 -7.91
CA SER A 182 -2.11 -1.34 -6.61
C SER A 182 -1.64 -2.28 -5.51
N HIS A 183 -1.90 -1.88 -4.26
CA HIS A 183 -1.49 -2.60 -3.06
C HIS A 183 -2.56 -2.46 -1.98
N GLY A 184 -2.34 -3.08 -0.82
CA GLY A 184 -3.25 -3.09 0.32
C GLY A 184 -4.17 -4.30 0.39
N GLY A 185 -4.12 -5.19 -0.61
CA GLY A 185 -4.73 -6.52 -0.61
C GLY A 185 -3.89 -7.56 0.12
N MET A 186 -4.20 -8.85 -0.11
CA MET A 186 -3.58 -9.99 0.57
C MET A 186 -2.88 -10.96 -0.39
N THR A 187 -2.62 -10.57 -1.64
CA THR A 187 -1.91 -11.45 -2.57
C THR A 187 -0.44 -11.61 -2.16
N PRO A 188 0.20 -12.75 -2.50
CA PRO A 188 1.64 -12.92 -2.26
C PRO A 188 2.49 -11.80 -2.88
N ASP A 189 2.16 -11.34 -4.10
CA ASP A 189 2.86 -10.24 -4.77
C ASP A 189 2.76 -8.89 -3.99
N GLU A 190 1.77 -8.72 -3.13
CA GLU A 190 1.61 -7.55 -2.25
C GLU A 190 2.27 -7.72 -0.88
N MET A 191 2.38 -8.96 -0.37
CA MET A 191 2.73 -9.25 1.03
C MET A 191 4.14 -9.83 1.21
N ASP A 192 4.73 -10.45 0.18
CA ASP A 192 6.04 -11.09 0.27
C ASP A 192 7.16 -10.05 0.12
N ILE A 193 7.50 -9.42 1.24
CA ILE A 193 8.45 -8.30 1.28
C ILE A 193 9.87 -8.76 1.59
N PRO A 194 10.88 -8.39 0.77
CA PRO A 194 12.25 -8.73 1.05
C PRO A 194 12.77 -7.95 2.26
N VAL A 195 13.49 -8.64 3.15
CA VAL A 195 14.31 -8.01 4.19
C VAL A 195 15.76 -8.43 3.97
N LEU A 196 16.61 -7.47 3.61
CA LEU A 196 18.04 -7.66 3.43
C LEU A 196 18.79 -6.95 4.55
N ALA A 197 19.79 -7.64 5.11
CA ALA A 197 20.64 -7.12 6.16
C ALA A 197 22.10 -7.44 5.85
N TRP A 198 22.96 -6.43 5.81
CA TRP A 198 24.39 -6.62 5.59
C TRP A 198 25.21 -5.54 6.29
N ARG A 199 26.51 -5.81 6.44
CA ARG A 199 27.49 -4.83 6.89
C ARG A 199 28.04 -4.11 5.66
N ALA A 200 27.93 -2.79 5.62
CA ALA A 200 28.48 -1.95 4.55
C ALA A 200 29.99 -1.78 4.65
#